data_AF-A0A5J4PLR0-F1
#
_entry.id   AF-A0A5J4PLR0-F1
#
_cell.length_a   1.000
_cell.length_b   1.000
_cell.length_c   1.000
_cell.angle_alpha   90.00
_cell.angle_beta   90.00
_cell.angle_gamma   90.00
#
_symmetry.space_group_name_H-M   'P 1'
#
loop_
_entity.id
_entity.type
_entity.pdbx_description
1 polymer ?
#
loop_
_entity_poly.entity_id
_entity_poly.type
_entity_poly.pdbx_seq_one_letter_code
_entity_poly.pdbx_strand_id
1 'polypeptide(L)' 'RCNAALEKIAKVVGVHRFTTYAARHSYATVLKRSGANIAYISESLGHANLATTENYLAGFESEERRKNALLLTNFNE' A
#
# COMPACT_ATOMS: atom_id res chain seq x y z
N ARG A 1 -7.33 -21.79 -2.46
CA ARG A 1 -6.67 -22.52 -1.34
C ARG A 1 -5.99 -21.54 -0.37
N CYS A 2 -5.06 -20.69 -0.82
CA CYS A 2 -4.38 -19.71 0.06
C CYS A 2 -5.33 -18.73 0.78
N ASN A 3 -6.25 -18.08 0.08
CA ASN A 3 -7.19 -17.14 0.72
C ASN A 3 -8.07 -17.79 1.80
N ALA A 4 -8.42 -19.07 1.64
CA ALA A 4 -9.17 -19.80 2.66
C ALA A 4 -8.32 -20.08 3.91
N ALA A 5 -7.02 -20.35 3.73
CA ALA A 5 -6.07 -20.46 4.85
C ALA A 5 -5.86 -19.12 5.55
N LEU A 6 -5.67 -18.03 4.78
CA LEU A 6 -5.56 -16.68 5.32
C LEU A 6 -6.79 -16.27 6.12
N GLU A 7 -7.99 -16.63 5.66
CA GLU A 7 -9.22 -16.37 6.40
C GLU A 7 -9.27 -17.12 7.75
N LYS A 8 -8.84 -18.39 7.78
CA LYS A 8 -8.73 -19.14 9.03
C LYS A 8 -7.72 -18.48 9.99
N ILE A 9 -6.57 -18.05 9.48
CA ILE A 9 -5.55 -17.34 10.27
C ILE A 9 -6.12 -16.02 10.81
N ALA A 10 -6.79 -15.23 9.98
CA ALA A 10 -7.38 -13.95 10.39
C ALA A 10 -8.38 -14.14 11.55
N LYS A 11 -9.21 -15.19 11.47
CA LYS A 11 -10.15 -15.57 12.55
C LYS A 11 -9.43 -15.96 13.84
N VAL A 12 -8.36 -16.75 13.76
CA VAL A 12 -7.58 -17.19 14.93
C VAL A 12 -6.88 -16.02 15.61
N VAL A 13 -6.34 -15.08 14.84
CA VAL A 13 -5.60 -13.92 15.36
C VAL A 13 -6.54 -12.76 15.77
N GLY A 14 -7.83 -12.84 15.42
CA GLY A 14 -8.81 -11.79 15.76
C GLY A 14 -8.69 -10.53 14.92
N VAL A 15 -8.19 -10.64 13.68
CA VAL A 15 -8.07 -9.51 12.74
C VAL A 15 -9.09 -9.61 11.62
N HIS A 16 -9.34 -8.50 10.93
CA HIS A 16 -10.24 -8.49 9.78
C HIS A 16 -9.72 -9.43 8.67
N ARG A 17 -10.66 -10.01 7.91
CA ARG A 17 -10.33 -10.90 6.80
C ARG A 17 -9.50 -10.15 5.76
N PHE A 18 -8.41 -10.76 5.32
CA PHE A 18 -7.58 -10.25 4.24
C PHE A 18 -7.26 -11.36 3.23
N THR A 19 -6.82 -10.96 2.05
CA THR A 19 -6.45 -11.85 0.94
C THR A 19 -5.00 -11.61 0.54
N THR A 20 -4.47 -12.46 -0.34
CA THR A 20 -3.15 -12.24 -0.94
C THR A 20 -3.05 -10.89 -1.66
N TYR A 21 -4.16 -10.36 -2.19
CA TYR A 21 -4.20 -9.06 -2.83
C TYR A 21 -3.97 -7.93 -1.83
N ALA A 22 -4.57 -7.99 -0.63
CA ALA A 22 -4.33 -7.02 0.44
C ALA A 22 -2.89 -7.06 0.95
N ALA A 23 -2.27 -8.24 1.01
CA ALA A 23 -0.87 -8.39 1.37
C ALA A 23 0.06 -7.76 0.31
N ARG A 24 -0.21 -7.98 -0.99
CA ARG A 24 0.51 -7.34 -2.09
C ARG A 24 0.40 -5.81 -2.04
N HIS A 25 -0.80 -5.30 -1.72
CA HIS A 25 -1.03 -3.87 -1.52
C HIS A 25 -0.17 -3.31 -0.39
N SER A 26 -0.23 -3.98 0.77
CA SER A 26 0.55 -3.57 1.94
C SER A 26 2.05 -3.54 1.66
N TYR A 27 2.57 -4.53 0.94
CA TYR A 27 3.98 -4.57 0.53
C TYR A 27 4.38 -3.34 -0.30
N ALA A 28 3.62 -3.02 -1.35
CA ALA A 28 3.90 -1.87 -2.21
C ALA A 28 3.82 -0.54 -1.44
N THR A 29 2.81 -0.39 -0.57
CA THR A 29 2.65 0.80 0.28
C THR A 29 3.83 0.99 1.22
N VAL A 30 4.31 -0.09 1.88
CA VAL A 30 5.46 -0.02 2.78
C VAL A 30 6.71 0.40 2.03
N LEU A 31 7.01 -0.19 0.87
CA LEU A 31 8.18 0.20 0.08
C LEU A 31 8.13 1.67 -0.34
N LYS A 32 6.97 2.13 -0.81
CA LYS A 32 6.79 3.52 -1.21
C LYS A 32 6.99 4.49 -0.03
N ARG A 33 6.44 4.18 1.15
CA ARG A 33 6.64 4.97 2.38
C ARG A 33 8.08 4.99 2.86
N SER A 34 8.83 3.92 2.61
CA SER A 34 10.27 3.85 2.88
C SER A 34 11.12 4.60 1.85
N GLY A 35 10.51 5.26 0.86
CA GLY A 35 11.21 6.05 -0.15
C GLY A 35 11.75 5.24 -1.34
N ALA A 36 11.32 3.98 -1.52
CA ALA A 36 11.74 3.18 -2.66
C ALA A 36 11.22 3.78 -3.98
N ASN A 37 12.06 3.72 -5.02
CA ASN A 37 11.69 4.17 -6.36
C ASN A 37 10.57 3.29 -6.93
N ILE A 38 9.60 3.92 -7.60
CA ILE A 38 8.48 3.24 -8.26
C ILE A 38 8.92 2.19 -9.28
N ALA A 39 10.04 2.38 -9.96
CA ALA A 39 10.60 1.37 -10.88
C ALA A 39 10.97 0.07 -10.14
N TYR A 40 11.63 0.19 -8.99
CA TYR A 40 11.98 -0.95 -8.14
C TYR A 40 10.73 -1.65 -7.57
N ILE A 41 9.72 -0.87 -7.15
CA ILE A 41 8.45 -1.41 -6.68
C ILE A 41 7.76 -2.18 -7.82
N SER A 42 7.75 -1.62 -9.03
CA SER A 42 7.14 -2.23 -10.22
C SER A 42 7.80 -3.56 -10.58
N GLU A 43 9.13 -3.60 -10.57
CA GLU A 43 9.91 -4.81 -10.79
C GLU A 43 9.63 -5.87 -9.70
N SER A 44 9.64 -5.46 -8.43
CA SER A 44 9.34 -6.34 -7.29
C SER A 44 7.93 -6.95 -7.34
N LEU A 45 6.97 -6.23 -7.94
CA LEU A 45 5.60 -6.71 -8.14
C LEU A 45 5.43 -7.55 -9.40
N GLY A 46 6.43 -7.58 -10.28
CA GLY A 46 6.37 -8.25 -11.58
C GLY A 46 5.43 -7.55 -12.57
N HIS A 47 5.23 -6.23 -12.45
CA HIS A 47 4.40 -5.47 -13.36
C HIS A 47 5.18 -5.14 -14.65
N ALA A 48 4.61 -5.53 -15.80
CA ALA A 48 5.20 -5.26 -17.11
C ALA A 48 5.14 -3.77 -17.52
N ASN A 49 4.27 -2.99 -16.88
CA ASN A 49 4.08 -1.57 -17.18
C ASN A 49 4.10 -0.75 -15.89
N LEU A 50 4.90 0.32 -15.88
CA LEU A 50 5.01 1.25 -14.76
C LEU A 50 3.66 1.90 -14.44
N ALA A 51 2.83 2.17 -15.46
CA ALA A 51 1.48 2.72 -15.29
C ALA A 51 0.58 1.82 -14.43
N THR A 52 0.80 0.50 -14.43
CA THR A 52 0.08 -0.42 -13.53
C THR A 52 0.44 -0.15 -12.08
N THR A 53 1.73 0.06 -11.80
CA THR A 53 2.23 0.40 -10.45
C THR A 53 1.83 1.82 -10.04
N GLU A 54 1.83 2.79 -10.97
CA GLU A 54 1.36 4.15 -10.70
C GLU A 54 -0.12 4.18 -10.32
N ASN A 55 -0.98 3.50 -11.07
CA ASN A 55 -2.40 3.38 -10.72
C ASN A 55 -2.61 2.65 -9.38
N TYR A 56 -1.77 1.65 -9.10
CA TYR A 56 -1.77 0.93 -7.82
C TYR A 56 -1.41 1.83 -6.63
N LEU A 57 -0.57 2.84 -6.86
CA LEU A 57 -0.09 3.80 -5.85
C LEU A 57 -0.86 5.15 -5.88
N ALA A 58 -1.77 5.38 -6.83
CA ALA A 58 -2.42 6.69 -7.03
C ALA A 58 -3.19 7.18 -5.80
N GLY A 59 -3.82 6.28 -5.05
CA GLY A 59 -4.52 6.61 -3.80
C GLY A 59 -3.59 6.99 -2.63
N PHE A 60 -2.31 6.61 -2.69
CA PHE A 60 -1.32 6.99 -1.68
C PHE A 60 -0.91 8.46 -1.83
N GLU A 61 -0.69 8.91 -3.07
CA GLU A 61 -0.25 10.27 -3.36
C GLU A 61 -1.29 11.33 -2.93
N SER A 62 -2.59 11.00 -2.97
CA SER A 62 -3.64 11.90 -2.48
C SER A 62 -3.63 12.05 -0.96
N GLU A 63 -3.36 10.97 -0.22
CA GLU A 63 -3.30 10.99 1.24
C GLU A 63 -2.07 11.78 1.73
N GLU A 64 -0.90 11.53 1.16
CA GLU A 64 0.34 12.24 1.56
C GLU A 64 0.25 13.74 1.23
N ARG A 65 -0.32 14.11 0.06
CA ARG A 65 -0.60 15.51 -0.28
C ARG A 65 -1.52 16.18 0.74
N ARG A 66 -2.58 15.49 1.17
CA ARG A 66 -3.51 16.02 2.19
C ARG A 66 -2.81 16.20 3.54
N LYS A 67 -1.98 15.24 3.96
CA LYS A 67 -1.21 15.33 5.20
C LYS A 67 -0.23 16.50 5.16
N ASN A 68 0.51 16.66 4.05
CA ASN A 68 1.44 17.78 3.87
C ASN A 68 0.71 19.12 3.85
N ALA A 69 -0.45 19.19 3.20
CA ALA A 69 -1.29 20.40 3.21
C ALA A 69 -1.72 20.77 4.65
N LEU A 70 -2.15 19.80 5.45
CA LEU A 70 -2.52 20.03 6.85
C LEU A 70 -1.35 20.55 7.69
N LEU A 71 -0.15 19.96 7.53
CA LEU A 71 1.08 20.41 8.21
C LEU A 71 1.41 21.87 7.89
N LEU A 72 1.27 22.26 6.62
CA LEU A 72 1.53 23.63 6.16
C LEU A 72 0.49 24.65 6.64
N THR A 73 -0.69 24.20 7.08
CA THR A 73 -1.77 25.08 7.57
C THR A 73 -1.89 25.12 9.09
N ASN A 74 -1.08 24.35 9.82
CA ASN A 74 -1.14 24.28 11.27
C ASN A 74 -0.29 25.40 11.92
N PHE A 75 -0.71 26.65 11.75
CA PHE A 75 0.00 27.84 12.23
C PHE A 75 -0.20 28.16 13.72
N ASN A 76 -0.92 27.32 14.46
CA ASN A 76 -1.36 27.59 15.84
C ASN A 76 -0.54 26.83 16.91
N GLU A 77 0.76 26.63 16.70
CA GLU A 77 1.72 26.36 17.79
C GLU A 77 2.50 27.62 18.17
#